data_AF-A0A4E0QVB4-F1
#
_entry.id   AF-A0A4E0QVB4-F1
#
_cell.length_a   1.000
_cell.length_b   1.000
_cell.length_c   1.000
_cell.angle_alpha   90.00
_cell.angle_beta   90.00
_cell.angle_gamma   90.00
#
_symmetry.space_group_name_H-M   'P 1'
#
loop_
_entity.id
_entity.type
_entity.pdbx_description
1 polymer ?
#
loop_
_entity_poly.entity_id
_entity_poly.type
_entity_poly.pdbx_seq_one_letter_code
_entity_poly.pdbx_strand_id
1 'polypeptide(L)'
;MAPTLNFTLPVLVLACDRPAVKRTLDSLLRYRSQLVGLSPHQFPIIVSHGCIHRPTRVVLDSYKSAIAVTEFVDKSPQSKSLSRITRGYQAVARHYKHALNRMFLQLNYSAVIIVEDDLDVAGDFFQYFAATLPMLMDNQNLFCVSAWNDNGRPGLVDPSRPDLLYRWVSSFPVFLLLTYRWLFTVPGFSSACSYTLL
;
A
#
# COMPACT_ATOMS: atom_id res chain seq x y z
N MET A 1 -23.45 18.04 13.58
CA MET A 1 -23.29 17.02 12.52
C MET A 1 -21.91 17.23 11.90
N ALA A 2 -20.98 16.28 12.09
CA ALA A 2 -19.69 16.34 11.40
C ALA A 2 -19.95 16.17 9.89
N PRO A 3 -19.32 16.97 9.00
CA PRO A 3 -19.47 16.80 7.56
C PRO A 3 -19.05 15.38 7.20
N THR A 4 -19.95 14.61 6.59
CA THR A 4 -19.63 13.31 6.02
C THR A 4 -18.68 13.55 4.85
N LEU A 5 -17.39 13.35 5.12
CA LEU A 5 -16.31 13.43 4.16
C LEU A 5 -16.56 12.39 3.05
N ASN A 6 -17.06 12.84 1.89
CA ASN A 6 -17.39 11.98 0.76
C ASN A 6 -16.12 11.68 -0.04
N PHE A 7 -15.32 10.73 0.44
CA PHE A 7 -14.12 10.24 -0.23
C PHE A 7 -14.14 8.72 -0.35
N THR A 8 -13.38 8.23 -1.33
CA THR A 8 -13.00 6.83 -1.45
C THR A 8 -11.48 6.74 -1.37
N LEU A 9 -10.99 6.00 -0.38
CA LEU A 9 -9.58 5.76 -0.12
C LEU A 9 -9.28 4.26 -0.20
N PRO A 10 -9.00 3.70 -1.40
CA PRO A 10 -8.71 2.29 -1.56
C PRO A 10 -7.45 1.85 -0.81
N VAL A 11 -7.46 0.60 -0.34
CA VAL A 11 -6.28 -0.11 0.14
C VAL A 11 -5.79 -1.03 -0.97
N LEU A 12 -4.60 -0.77 -1.49
CA LEU A 12 -3.87 -1.65 -2.41
C LEU A 12 -2.96 -2.57 -1.61
N VAL A 13 -3.24 -3.87 -1.65
CA VAL A 13 -2.35 -4.91 -1.09
C VAL A 13 -1.50 -5.48 -2.21
N LEU A 14 -0.18 -5.45 -2.05
CA LEU A 14 0.77 -6.08 -2.98
C LEU A 14 1.11 -7.48 -2.48
N ALA A 15 0.76 -8.48 -3.27
CA ALA A 15 0.97 -9.89 -2.92
C ALA A 15 1.66 -10.67 -4.04
N CYS A 16 2.39 -11.72 -3.68
CA CYS A 16 3.05 -12.61 -4.63
C CYS A 16 2.85 -14.07 -4.21
N ASP A 17 3.88 -14.72 -3.66
CA ASP A 17 3.96 -16.16 -3.45
C ASP A 17 3.78 -16.57 -1.98
N ARG A 18 3.23 -15.68 -1.15
CA ARG A 18 3.01 -15.90 0.28
C ARG A 18 1.52 -16.09 0.61
N PRO A 19 1.06 -17.33 0.87
CA PRO A 19 -0.31 -17.58 1.35
C PRO A 19 -0.59 -16.93 2.71
N ALA A 20 0.46 -16.55 3.44
CA ALA A 20 0.39 -15.80 4.69
C ALA A 20 -0.28 -14.42 4.53
N VAL A 21 -0.48 -13.91 3.30
CA VAL A 21 -1.30 -12.72 2.99
C VAL A 21 -2.68 -12.77 3.66
N LYS A 22 -3.17 -13.98 3.96
CA LYS A 22 -4.36 -14.21 4.78
C LYS A 22 -4.37 -13.38 6.06
N ARG A 23 -3.23 -13.30 6.77
CA ARG A 23 -3.09 -12.57 8.03
C ARG A 23 -3.32 -11.08 7.84
N THR A 24 -2.67 -10.48 6.84
CA THR A 24 -2.85 -9.07 6.45
C THR A 24 -4.29 -8.78 6.08
N LEU A 25 -4.90 -9.62 5.22
CA LEU A 25 -6.27 -9.44 4.76
C LEU A 25 -7.29 -9.60 5.88
N ASP A 26 -7.11 -10.58 6.77
CA ASP A 26 -7.98 -10.78 7.93
C ASP A 26 -7.92 -9.55 8.86
N SER A 27 -6.73 -8.99 9.09
CA SER A 27 -6.56 -7.78 9.90
C SER A 27 -7.24 -6.55 9.27
N LEU A 28 -7.02 -6.32 7.97
CA LEU A 28 -7.66 -5.23 7.22
C LEU A 28 -9.18 -5.35 7.25
N LEU A 29 -9.73 -6.54 6.99
CA LEU A 29 -11.17 -6.78 6.97
C LEU A 29 -11.79 -6.63 8.37
N ARG A 30 -11.11 -7.13 9.40
CA ARG A 30 -11.53 -6.98 10.79
C ARG A 30 -11.71 -5.52 11.14
N TYR A 31 -10.68 -4.69 10.99
CA TYR A 31 -10.77 -3.29 11.40
C TYR A 31 -11.63 -2.44 10.47
N ARG A 32 -11.72 -2.78 9.18
CA ARG A 32 -12.69 -2.14 8.26
C ARG A 32 -14.13 -2.36 8.70
N SER A 33 -14.46 -3.51 9.30
CA SER A 33 -15.80 -3.79 9.82
C SER A 33 -16.11 -3.09 11.15
N GLN A 34 -15.10 -2.59 11.86
CA GLN A 34 -15.19 -1.97 13.18
C GLN A 34 -15.15 -0.44 13.13
N LEU A 35 -15.24 0.15 11.93
CA LEU A 35 -15.20 1.61 11.76
C LEU A 35 -16.36 2.30 12.47
N VAL A 36 -16.05 3.40 13.14
CA VAL A 36 -17.03 4.31 13.78
C VAL A 36 -16.94 5.65 13.08
N GLY A 37 -18.07 6.15 12.58
CA GLY A 37 -18.13 7.44 11.87
C GLY A 37 -17.62 7.43 10.42
N LEU A 38 -17.13 6.29 9.93
CA LEU A 38 -16.74 6.06 8.53
C LEU A 38 -17.46 4.82 8.00
N SER A 39 -17.64 4.76 6.68
CA SER A 39 -18.26 3.61 6.01
C SER A 39 -17.20 2.64 5.47
N PRO A 40 -17.37 1.32 5.66
CA PRO A 40 -16.51 0.31 5.03
C PRO A 40 -16.35 0.46 3.51
N HIS A 41 -17.36 1.02 2.83
CA HIS A 41 -17.33 1.26 1.38
C HIS A 41 -16.33 2.35 0.97
N GLN A 42 -15.91 3.21 1.90
CA GLN A 42 -14.87 4.20 1.63
C GLN A 42 -13.49 3.55 1.48
N PHE A 43 -13.32 2.32 1.94
CA PHE A 43 -12.04 1.60 1.93
C PHE A 43 -12.15 0.27 1.17
N PRO A 44 -12.37 0.29 -0.16
CA PRO A 44 -12.31 -0.91 -0.96
C PRO A 44 -10.90 -1.50 -0.89
N ILE A 45 -10.79 -2.82 -0.75
CA ILE A 45 -9.51 -3.53 -0.70
C ILE A 45 -9.27 -4.19 -2.06
N ILE A 46 -8.19 -3.79 -2.72
CA ILE A 46 -7.75 -4.30 -4.00
C ILE A 46 -6.42 -5.03 -3.77
N VAL A 47 -6.33 -6.30 -4.14
CA VAL A 47 -5.09 -7.08 -4.07
C VAL A 47 -4.50 -7.17 -5.47
N SER A 48 -3.26 -6.69 -5.64
CA SER A 48 -2.48 -6.91 -6.84
C SER A 48 -1.57 -8.13 -6.65
N HIS A 49 -1.93 -9.23 -7.29
CA HIS A 49 -1.22 -10.50 -7.23
C HIS A 49 -0.19 -10.58 -8.37
N GLY A 50 1.09 -10.46 -8.04
CA GLY A 50 2.18 -10.24 -9.00
C GLY A 50 2.88 -11.51 -9.53
N CYS A 51 2.41 -12.69 -9.12
CA CYS A 51 3.11 -13.95 -9.33
C CYS A 51 2.13 -15.07 -9.68
N ILE A 52 2.60 -16.07 -10.42
CA ILE A 52 1.79 -17.27 -10.69
C ILE A 52 1.98 -18.23 -9.52
N HIS A 53 1.26 -18.01 -8.42
CA HIS A 53 1.32 -18.86 -7.23
C HIS A 53 -0.06 -19.39 -6.82
N ARG A 54 -0.33 -20.66 -7.16
CA ARG A 54 -1.64 -21.31 -6.92
C ARG A 54 -2.07 -21.29 -5.45
N PRO A 55 -1.21 -21.59 -4.45
CA PRO A 55 -1.60 -21.54 -3.04
C PRO A 55 -2.06 -20.14 -2.60
N THR A 56 -1.35 -19.08 -3.00
CA THR A 56 -1.78 -17.69 -2.70
C THR A 56 -3.10 -17.40 -3.40
N ARG A 57 -3.25 -17.78 -4.67
CA ARG A 57 -4.48 -17.56 -5.43
C ARG A 57 -5.71 -18.18 -4.75
N VAL A 58 -5.58 -19.42 -4.27
CA VAL A 58 -6.66 -20.10 -3.52
C VAL A 58 -7.06 -19.33 -2.26
N VAL A 59 -6.07 -18.77 -1.53
CA VAL A 59 -6.35 -17.90 -0.37
C VAL A 59 -7.10 -16.65 -0.81
N LEU A 60 -6.66 -15.95 -1.85
CA LEU A 60 -7.31 -14.73 -2.34
C LEU A 60 -8.75 -15.00 -2.81
N ASP A 61 -8.98 -16.11 -3.52
CA ASP A 61 -10.31 -16.53 -4.00
C ASP A 61 -11.29 -16.80 -2.85
N SER A 62 -10.79 -17.23 -1.69
CA SER A 62 -11.63 -17.52 -0.52
C SER A 62 -12.36 -16.29 0.03
N TYR A 63 -11.85 -15.08 -0.22
CA TYR A 63 -12.43 -13.81 0.24
C TYR A 63 -13.59 -13.30 -0.64
N LYS A 64 -13.82 -13.89 -1.82
CA LYS A 64 -14.96 -13.56 -2.71
C LYS A 64 -15.09 -12.05 -2.94
N SER A 65 -16.28 -11.49 -2.73
CA SER A 65 -16.60 -10.06 -2.92
C SER A 65 -16.07 -9.13 -1.81
N ALA A 66 -15.42 -9.66 -0.77
CA ALA A 66 -14.85 -8.82 0.29
C ALA A 66 -13.63 -8.01 -0.20
N ILE A 67 -12.96 -8.51 -1.23
CA ILE A 67 -11.80 -7.92 -1.90
C ILE A 67 -11.98 -7.96 -3.43
N ALA A 68 -11.24 -7.14 -4.16
CA ALA A 68 -11.04 -7.29 -5.60
C ALA A 68 -9.61 -7.76 -5.87
N VAL A 69 -9.40 -8.66 -6.82
CA VAL A 69 -8.06 -9.15 -7.18
C VAL A 69 -7.73 -8.72 -8.60
N THR A 70 -6.55 -8.14 -8.79
CA THR A 70 -5.95 -7.86 -10.10
C THR A 70 -4.68 -8.68 -10.24
N GLU A 71 -4.51 -9.32 -11.40
CA GLU A 71 -3.35 -10.16 -11.68
C GLU A 71 -2.30 -9.38 -12.47
N PHE A 72 -1.03 -9.61 -12.13
CA PHE A 72 0.12 -9.14 -12.89
C PHE A 72 1.07 -10.29 -13.15
N VAL A 73 1.39 -10.52 -14.42
CA VAL A 73 2.42 -11.47 -14.84
C VAL A 73 3.49 -10.68 -15.57
N ASP A 74 4.69 -10.63 -14.97
CA ASP A 74 5.82 -9.95 -15.57
C ASP A 74 6.34 -10.74 -16.79
N LYS A 75 6.11 -10.18 -17.98
CA LYS A 75 6.57 -10.74 -19.26
C LYS A 75 7.90 -10.14 -19.73
N SER A 76 8.53 -9.29 -18.92
CA SER A 76 9.75 -8.58 -19.30
C SER A 76 10.92 -9.57 -19.45
N PRO A 77 11.79 -9.40 -20.47
CA PRO A 77 12.94 -10.26 -20.64
C PRO A 77 13.86 -10.16 -19.43
N GLN A 78 14.10 -11.28 -18.74
CA GLN A 78 15.02 -11.31 -17.61
C GLN A 78 16.45 -11.35 -18.09
N SER A 79 17.25 -10.35 -17.73
CA SER A 79 18.68 -10.40 -17.97
C SER A 79 19.32 -11.52 -17.15
N LYS A 80 19.94 -12.47 -17.85
CA LYS A 80 20.69 -13.57 -17.24
C LYS A 80 21.99 -13.09 -16.57
N SER A 81 22.49 -11.91 -16.93
CA SER A 81 23.73 -11.36 -16.35
C SER A 81 23.54 -10.73 -14.97
N LEU A 82 22.31 -10.41 -14.58
CA LEU A 82 22.02 -9.82 -13.27
C LEU A 82 22.08 -10.87 -12.15
N SER A 83 22.32 -10.42 -10.91
CA SER A 83 22.18 -11.29 -9.74
C SER A 83 20.71 -11.67 -9.51
N ARG A 84 20.46 -12.76 -8.79
CA ARG A 84 19.10 -13.16 -8.39
C ARG A 84 18.41 -12.06 -7.56
N ILE A 85 19.17 -11.40 -6.69
CA ILE A 85 18.69 -10.31 -5.83
C ILE A 85 18.23 -9.12 -6.68
N THR A 86 19.08 -8.67 -7.61
CA THR A 86 18.76 -7.54 -8.50
C THR A 86 17.54 -7.83 -9.37
N ARG A 87 17.40 -9.06 -9.89
CA ARG A 87 16.18 -9.47 -10.63
C ARG A 87 14.94 -9.42 -9.76
N GLY A 88 15.04 -9.81 -8.49
CA GLY A 88 13.94 -9.72 -7.52
C GLY A 88 13.48 -8.28 -7.32
N TYR A 89 14.39 -7.36 -7.02
CA TYR A 89 14.05 -5.94 -6.87
C TYR A 89 13.44 -5.34 -8.13
N GLN A 90 13.95 -5.72 -9.31
CA GLN A 90 13.35 -5.28 -10.58
C GLN A 90 11.94 -5.81 -10.80
N ALA A 91 11.67 -7.07 -10.43
CA ALA A 91 10.33 -7.64 -10.51
C ALA A 91 9.36 -6.92 -9.56
N VAL A 92 9.80 -6.64 -8.32
CA VAL A 92 9.03 -5.86 -7.33
C VAL A 92 8.71 -4.47 -7.88
N ALA A 93 9.70 -3.75 -8.42
CA ALA A 93 9.47 -2.43 -9.03
C ALA A 93 8.44 -2.51 -10.17
N ARG A 94 8.59 -3.45 -11.10
CA ARG A 94 7.63 -3.61 -12.20
C ARG A 94 6.22 -3.91 -11.70
N HIS A 95 6.07 -4.73 -10.65
CA HIS A 95 4.80 -5.03 -10.02
C HIS A 95 4.16 -3.80 -9.36
N TYR A 96 4.94 -3.04 -8.57
CA TYR A 96 4.50 -1.76 -7.98
C TYR A 96 4.00 -0.79 -9.07
N LYS A 97 4.78 -0.61 -10.15
CA LYS A 97 4.39 0.26 -11.27
C LYS A 97 3.08 -0.18 -11.91
N HIS A 98 2.92 -1.48 -12.16
CA HIS A 98 1.69 -2.01 -12.73
C HIS A 98 0.49 -1.78 -11.79
N ALA A 99 0.64 -2.10 -10.51
CA ALA A 99 -0.41 -1.98 -9.52
C ALA A 99 -0.85 -0.52 -9.34
N LEU A 100 0.09 0.41 -9.21
CA LEU A 100 -0.22 1.84 -9.05
C LEU A 100 -0.81 2.44 -10.32
N ASN A 101 -0.35 2.04 -11.51
CA ASN A 101 -1.00 2.42 -12.76
C ASN A 101 -2.45 1.91 -12.84
N ARG A 102 -2.72 0.69 -12.38
CA ARG A 102 -4.09 0.16 -12.30
C ARG A 102 -4.95 1.04 -11.39
N MET A 103 -4.46 1.37 -10.19
CA MET A 103 -5.21 2.18 -9.23
C MET A 103 -5.46 3.61 -9.70
N PHE A 104 -4.41 4.28 -10.20
CA PHE A 104 -4.48 5.71 -10.51
C PHE A 104 -4.96 6.00 -11.93
N LEU A 105 -4.56 5.22 -12.94
CA LEU A 105 -4.82 5.53 -14.35
C LEU A 105 -6.03 4.79 -14.93
N GLN A 106 -6.38 3.63 -14.36
CA GLN A 106 -7.50 2.84 -14.89
C GLN A 106 -8.72 2.87 -13.97
N LEU A 107 -8.51 2.87 -12.65
CA LEU A 107 -9.57 3.00 -11.65
C LEU A 107 -9.81 4.45 -11.21
N ASN A 108 -8.95 5.38 -11.62
CA ASN A 108 -9.07 6.83 -11.38
C ASN A 108 -9.23 7.22 -9.90
N TYR A 109 -8.63 6.45 -8.99
CA TYR A 109 -8.58 6.86 -7.59
C TYR A 109 -7.66 8.07 -7.42
N SER A 110 -8.02 9.02 -6.57
CA SER A 110 -7.17 10.20 -6.32
C SER A 110 -6.05 9.94 -5.31
N ALA A 111 -6.27 8.97 -4.41
CA ALA A 111 -5.35 8.58 -3.34
C ALA A 111 -5.42 7.06 -3.12
N VAL A 112 -4.35 6.44 -2.65
CA VAL A 112 -4.28 5.00 -2.37
C VAL A 112 -3.43 4.76 -1.13
N ILE A 113 -3.91 3.89 -0.22
CA ILE A 113 -3.09 3.31 0.86
C ILE A 113 -2.44 2.04 0.32
N ILE A 114 -1.12 1.92 0.41
CA ILE A 114 -0.37 0.76 -0.10
C ILE A 114 0.09 -0.10 1.08
N VAL A 115 -0.12 -1.41 1.01
CA VAL A 115 0.23 -2.38 2.07
C VAL A 115 0.89 -3.61 1.42
N GLU A 116 1.96 -4.14 2.01
CA GLU A 116 2.58 -5.41 1.58
C GLU A 116 1.91 -6.62 2.24
N ASP A 117 2.08 -7.81 1.65
CA ASP A 117 1.39 -9.05 2.05
C ASP A 117 1.88 -9.70 3.36
N ASP A 118 2.87 -9.10 4.03
CA ASP A 118 3.44 -9.59 5.28
C ASP A 118 3.27 -8.63 6.46
N LEU A 119 2.38 -7.65 6.34
CA LEU A 119 2.15 -6.62 7.35
C LEU A 119 0.81 -6.78 8.08
N ASP A 120 0.82 -6.58 9.40
CA ASP A 120 -0.39 -6.38 10.19
C ASP A 120 -0.70 -4.90 10.31
N VAL A 121 -1.99 -4.58 10.33
CA VAL A 121 -2.47 -3.21 10.58
C VAL A 121 -2.98 -3.05 12.02
N ALA A 122 -2.89 -1.83 12.54
CA ALA A 122 -3.43 -1.46 13.85
C ALA A 122 -4.94 -1.20 13.81
N GLY A 123 -5.58 -1.14 14.99
CA GLY A 123 -7.03 -0.97 15.09
C GLY A 123 -7.58 0.38 14.62
N ASP A 124 -6.73 1.39 14.61
CA ASP A 124 -6.99 2.77 14.18
C ASP A 124 -6.45 3.07 12.78
N PHE A 125 -5.95 2.07 12.06
CA PHE A 125 -5.28 2.21 10.76
C PHE A 125 -6.08 3.06 9.75
N PHE A 126 -7.37 2.79 9.62
CA PHE A 126 -8.23 3.49 8.67
C PHE A 126 -8.55 4.92 9.14
N GLN A 127 -8.78 5.12 10.44
CA GLN A 127 -9.01 6.43 11.04
C GLN A 127 -7.77 7.31 10.88
N TYR A 128 -6.58 6.75 11.08
CA TYR A 128 -5.30 7.43 10.88
C TYR A 128 -5.17 7.98 9.47
N PHE A 129 -5.39 7.16 8.44
CA PHE A 129 -5.31 7.61 7.05
C PHE A 129 -6.46 8.54 6.64
N ALA A 130 -7.67 8.34 7.15
CA ALA A 130 -8.79 9.23 6.89
C ALA A 130 -8.55 10.64 7.47
N ALA A 131 -8.00 10.72 8.69
CA ALA A 131 -7.70 11.98 9.36
C ALA A 131 -6.52 12.73 8.73
N THR A 132 -5.52 12.00 8.20
CA THR A 132 -4.32 12.59 7.60
C THR A 132 -4.46 12.87 6.11
N LEU A 133 -5.46 12.31 5.43
CA LEU A 133 -5.71 12.54 4.00
C LEU A 133 -5.88 14.03 3.64
N PRO A 134 -6.72 14.84 4.33
CA PRO A 134 -6.82 16.27 4.03
C PRO A 134 -5.49 17.00 4.21
N MET A 135 -4.71 16.66 5.24
CA MET A 135 -3.40 17.26 5.48
C MET A 135 -2.44 16.99 4.32
N LEU A 136 -2.45 15.78 3.76
CA LEU A 136 -1.63 15.41 2.60
C LEU A 136 -2.11 16.10 1.32
N MET A 137 -3.41 16.32 1.15
CA MET A 137 -3.99 17.02 -0.01
C MET A 137 -3.65 18.51 0.00
N ASP A 138 -3.74 19.15 1.16
CA ASP A 138 -3.56 20.61 1.30
C ASP A 138 -2.09 21.02 1.32
N ASN A 139 -1.18 20.15 1.75
CA ASN A 139 0.23 20.49 1.95
C ASN A 139 1.15 19.93 0.86
N GLN A 140 1.59 20.82 -0.04
CA GLN A 140 2.49 20.45 -1.13
C GLN A 140 3.91 20.04 -0.69
N ASN A 141 4.30 20.26 0.56
CA ASN A 141 5.59 19.82 1.11
C ASN A 141 5.54 18.41 1.70
N LEU A 142 4.37 17.76 1.71
CA LEU A 142 4.22 16.36 2.10
C LEU A 142 4.16 15.47 0.86
N PHE A 143 4.96 14.39 0.88
CA PHE A 143 5.00 13.42 -0.21
C PHE A 143 4.02 12.25 0.01
N CYS A 144 3.99 11.74 1.23
CA CYS A 144 3.11 10.65 1.66
C CYS A 144 2.81 10.77 3.16
N VAL A 145 1.89 9.92 3.62
CA VAL A 145 1.71 9.61 5.05
C VAL A 145 2.08 8.15 5.24
N SER A 146 2.88 7.81 6.24
CA SER A 146 3.35 6.44 6.50
C SER A 146 2.85 5.94 7.85
N ALA A 147 2.43 4.68 7.92
CA ALA A 147 2.05 4.02 9.16
C ALA A 147 3.25 3.43 9.93
N TRP A 148 4.49 3.70 9.47
CA TRP A 148 5.70 3.12 10.02
C TRP A 148 6.60 4.14 10.69
N ASN A 149 7.12 3.76 11.86
CA ASN A 149 8.19 4.48 12.56
C ASN A 149 9.43 3.58 12.60
N ASP A 150 10.51 3.99 11.91
CA ASP A 150 11.78 3.26 11.83
C ASP A 150 12.38 2.94 13.21
N ASN A 151 12.10 3.79 14.21
CA ASN A 151 12.53 3.64 15.60
C ASN A 151 11.38 3.25 16.55
N GLY A 152 10.29 2.69 16.03
CA GLY A 152 9.06 2.36 16.78
C GLY A 152 9.15 1.19 17.77
N ARG A 153 10.34 0.84 18.24
CA ARG A 153 10.53 -0.32 19.15
C ARG A 153 10.04 0.00 20.57
N PRO A 154 9.57 -1.01 21.33
CA PRO A 154 9.25 -0.82 22.75
C PRO A 154 10.42 -0.19 23.52
N GLY A 155 10.13 0.82 24.34
CA GLY A 155 11.13 1.59 25.09
C GLY A 155 11.73 2.79 24.34
N LEU A 156 11.50 2.93 23.03
CA LEU A 156 11.86 4.12 22.24
C LEU A 156 10.66 5.00 21.87
N VAL A 157 9.46 4.52 22.18
CA VAL A 157 8.18 5.21 21.95
C VAL A 157 7.50 5.49 23.27
N ASP A 158 6.79 6.62 23.35
CA ASP A 158 5.96 6.97 24.49
C ASP A 158 4.54 6.39 24.31
N PRO A 159 4.17 5.31 25.03
CA PRO A 159 2.85 4.71 24.90
C PRO A 159 1.71 5.60 25.43
N SER A 160 2.02 6.66 26.19
CA SER A 160 1.02 7.61 26.68
C SER A 160 0.58 8.60 25.60
N ARG A 161 1.30 8.67 24.47
CA ARG A 161 1.08 9.62 23.39
C ARG A 161 0.90 8.94 22.01
N PRO A 162 -0.10 8.06 21.84
CA PRO A 162 -0.39 7.42 20.56
C PRO A 162 -0.89 8.41 19.48
N ASP A 163 -1.23 9.63 19.87
CA ASP A 163 -1.71 10.71 19.01
C ASP A 163 -0.61 11.50 18.29
N LEU A 164 0.66 11.34 18.71
CA LEU A 164 1.76 12.15 18.18
C LEU A 164 2.17 11.73 16.77
N LEU A 165 2.21 12.71 15.87
CA LEU A 165 2.66 12.56 14.48
C LEU A 165 3.92 13.38 14.22
N TYR A 166 4.78 12.85 13.34
CA TYR A 166 6.05 13.47 12.98
C TYR A 166 6.17 13.67 11.48
N ARG A 167 6.99 14.65 11.08
CA ARG A 167 7.47 14.79 9.70
C ARG A 167 8.87 14.20 9.63
N TRP A 168 9.10 13.33 8.65
CA TRP A 168 10.33 12.56 8.53
C TRP A 168 10.76 12.40 7.07
N VAL A 169 12.06 12.16 6.85
CA VAL A 169 12.66 11.97 5.52
C VAL A 169 13.42 10.65 5.54
N SER A 170 12.74 9.53 5.24
CA SER A 170 13.34 8.18 5.16
C SER A 170 12.52 7.29 4.23
N SER A 171 12.87 6.00 4.15
CA SER A 171 12.11 4.96 3.46
C SER A 171 10.80 4.64 4.19
N PHE A 172 9.77 4.20 3.45
CA PHE A 172 8.42 4.04 3.99
C PHE A 172 7.82 2.68 3.61
N PRO A 173 7.75 1.69 4.51
CA PRO A 173 6.79 0.61 4.38
C PRO A 173 5.40 1.13 4.76
N VAL A 174 4.38 0.80 3.97
CA VAL A 174 2.98 1.23 4.13
C VAL A 174 2.77 2.74 4.07
N PHE A 175 2.27 3.22 2.94
CA PHE A 175 2.07 4.65 2.77
C PHE A 175 0.83 5.00 1.95
N LEU A 176 0.26 6.16 2.28
CA LEU A 176 -0.76 6.86 1.53
C LEU A 176 -0.09 7.73 0.47
N LEU A 177 -0.45 7.50 -0.81
CA LEU A 177 0.08 8.23 -1.95
C LEU A 177 -1.03 8.91 -2.75
N LEU A 178 -0.77 10.15 -3.19
CA LEU A 178 -1.66 10.89 -4.09
C LEU A 178 -1.29 10.68 -5.57
N THR A 179 -2.29 10.68 -6.43
CA THR A 179 -2.13 10.44 -7.88
C THR A 179 -1.11 11.37 -8.54
N TYR A 180 -1.17 12.67 -8.23
CA TYR A 180 -0.27 13.63 -8.86
C TYR A 180 1.19 13.42 -8.43
N ARG A 181 1.44 12.85 -7.24
CA ARG A 181 2.79 12.44 -6.79
C ARG A 181 3.27 11.20 -7.55
N TRP A 182 2.38 10.26 -7.82
CA TRP A 182 2.68 9.12 -8.69
C TRP A 182 3.03 9.57 -10.12
N LEU A 183 2.23 10.48 -10.70
CA LEU A 183 2.47 10.99 -12.05
C LEU A 183 3.81 11.74 -12.17
N PHE A 184 4.26 12.40 -11.10
CA PHE A 184 5.57 13.04 -11.07
C PHE A 184 6.73 12.03 -11.03
N THR A 185 6.55 10.87 -10.39
CA THR A 185 7.61 9.87 -10.17
C THR A 185 7.65 8.78 -11.25
N VAL A 186 6.52 8.46 -11.88
CA VAL A 186 6.41 7.37 -12.87
C VAL A 186 7.38 7.46 -14.05
N PRO A 187 7.77 8.64 -14.57
CA PRO A 187 8.74 8.73 -15.67
C PRO A 187 10.14 8.18 -15.28
N GLY A 188 10.55 8.36 -14.01
CA GLY A 188 11.83 7.88 -13.48
C GLY A 188 11.78 6.47 -12.86
N PHE A 189 10.58 5.90 -12.70
CA PHE A 189 10.37 4.65 -11.95
C PHE A 189 11.06 3.43 -12.58
N SER A 190 11.27 3.46 -13.90
CA SER A 190 11.89 2.36 -14.66
C SER A 190 13.42 2.46 -14.70
N SER A 191 13.98 3.67 -14.56
CA SER A 191 15.42 3.96 -14.60
C SER A 191 16.09 3.87 -13.22
N ALA A 192 15.32 3.94 -12.13
CA ALA A 192 15.84 3.77 -10.76
C ALA A 192 16.38 2.35 -10.47
N CYS A 193 15.86 1.31 -11.15
CA CYS A 193 16.40 -0.04 -11.04
C CYS A 193 17.79 -0.24 -11.69
N SER A 194 18.31 0.78 -12.37
CA SER A 194 19.67 0.81 -12.92
C SER A 194 20.69 1.41 -11.95
N TYR A 195 20.23 2.08 -10.89
CA TYR A 195 21.11 2.60 -9.85
C TYR A 195 21.17 1.57 -8.73
N THR A 196 22.31 0.88 -8.67
CA THR A 196 22.78 0.09 -7.53
C THR A 196 22.45 0.84 -6.24
N LEU A 197 21.74 0.18 -5.31
CA LEU A 197 21.71 0.60 -3.91
C LEU A 197 23.16 0.67 -3.44
N LEU A 198 23.69 1.88 -3.29
CA LEU A 198 24.91 2.17 -2.53
C LEU A 198 24.53 2.44 -1.08
#